data_AF-A0A1H3X4B4-F1
#
_entry.id   AF-A0A1H3X4B4-F1
#
_cell.length_a   1.000
_cell.length_b   1.000
_cell.length_c   1.000
_cell.angle_alpha   90.00
_cell.angle_beta   90.00
_cell.angle_gamma   90.00
#
_symmetry.space_group_name_H-M   'P 1'
#
loop_
_entity.id
_entity.type
_entity.pdbx_description
1 polymer ?
#
loop_
_entity_poly.entity_id
_entity_poly.type
_entity_poly.pdbx_seq_one_letter_code
_entity_poly.pdbx_strand_id
1 'polypeptide(L)'
;MGIWYGLDGNKVFTGEAREFMFRDPVPRNFVNVPPPQGDGFHVWDGRKWFTVSEYPDPNLAYESESVRWPLKDFRMRFTPNEKIALYQAAETNIMIKVFIDDLAATPVVAQDDPDLNKGVAYVVAQGIITIERARKILDNPEFSL
;
A
#
# COMPACT_ATOMS: atom_id res chain seq x y z
N MET A 1 3.10 -19.59 -29.41
CA MET A 1 1.77 -19.08 -29.06
C MET A 1 1.90 -18.52 -27.66
N GLY A 2 2.16 -17.21 -27.55
CA GLY A 2 2.45 -16.56 -26.28
C GLY A 2 1.31 -15.62 -25.95
N ILE A 3 0.64 -15.85 -24.84
CA ILE A 3 -0.43 -14.99 -24.34
C ILE A 3 -0.23 -14.84 -22.84
N TRP A 4 -0.23 -13.57 -22.40
CA TRP A 4 0.08 -13.07 -21.07
C TRP A 4 -1.14 -12.35 -20.49
N TYR A 5 -1.25 -12.26 -19.16
CA TYR A 5 -2.37 -11.60 -18.48
C TYR A 5 -1.92 -10.62 -17.40
N GLY A 6 -2.79 -9.62 -17.18
CA GLY A 6 -2.49 -8.34 -16.58
C GLY A 6 -2.82 -8.16 -15.10
N LEU A 7 -2.39 -7.00 -14.62
CA LEU A 7 -2.74 -6.38 -13.34
C LEU A 7 -4.06 -5.62 -13.48
N ASP A 8 -5.02 -5.93 -12.61
CA ASP A 8 -5.95 -4.94 -12.08
C ASP A 8 -5.90 -5.05 -10.56
N GLY A 9 -5.97 -3.91 -9.87
CA GLY A 9 -5.85 -3.79 -8.43
C GLY A 9 -7.00 -4.44 -7.64
N ASN A 10 -7.71 -5.44 -8.19
CA ASN A 10 -8.62 -6.30 -7.44
C ASN A 10 -9.13 -7.58 -8.16
N LYS A 11 -8.66 -7.99 -9.35
CA LYS A 11 -9.15 -9.23 -10.00
C LYS A 11 -8.07 -9.94 -10.84
N VAL A 12 -7.83 -11.21 -10.53
CA VAL A 12 -6.99 -12.13 -11.34
C VAL A 12 -7.87 -13.28 -11.82
N PHE A 13 -7.85 -13.57 -13.12
CA PHE A 13 -8.54 -14.71 -13.72
C PHE A 13 -7.52 -15.77 -14.17
N THR A 14 -7.82 -17.05 -13.93
CA THR A 14 -7.20 -18.18 -14.67
C THR A 14 -8.28 -18.87 -15.52
N GLY A 15 -8.00 -19.24 -16.77
CA GLY A 15 -8.99 -19.83 -17.70
C GLY A 15 -8.69 -19.49 -19.16
N GLU A 16 -9.35 -20.17 -20.11
CA GLU A 16 -9.16 -19.96 -21.55
C GLU A 16 -9.18 -18.46 -21.91
N ALA A 17 -8.14 -18.01 -22.61
CA ALA A 17 -7.94 -16.63 -23.01
C ALA A 17 -9.13 -16.09 -23.80
N ARG A 18 -9.97 -15.29 -23.15
CA ARG A 18 -10.76 -14.30 -23.87
C ARG A 18 -10.05 -12.97 -23.77
N GLU A 19 -9.75 -12.42 -24.95
CA GLU A 19 -9.14 -11.10 -25.12
C GLU A 19 -10.04 -10.05 -24.45
N PHE A 20 -9.60 -9.51 -23.31
CA PHE A 20 -10.23 -8.32 -22.73
C PHE A 20 -9.39 -7.12 -23.13
N MET A 21 -9.92 -6.33 -24.07
CA MET A 21 -9.35 -5.04 -24.43
C MET A 21 -9.55 -4.06 -23.26
N PHE A 22 -8.55 -3.91 -22.41
CA PHE A 22 -8.45 -2.71 -21.57
C PHE A 22 -8.19 -1.51 -22.49
N ARG A 23 -8.92 -0.41 -22.26
CA ARG A 23 -8.82 0.81 -23.08
C ARG A 23 -7.60 1.67 -22.74
N ASP A 24 -6.83 1.32 -21.71
CA ASP A 24 -5.65 2.08 -21.28
C ASP A 24 -4.34 1.45 -21.75
N PRO A 25 -3.35 2.27 -22.13
CA PRO A 25 -2.06 1.78 -22.61
C PRO A 25 -1.26 1.11 -21.48
N VAL A 26 -0.75 -0.08 -21.76
CA VAL A 26 0.17 -0.80 -20.85
C VAL A 26 1.38 0.10 -20.52
N PRO A 27 1.73 0.31 -19.24
CA PRO A 27 2.91 1.08 -18.86
C PRO A 27 4.19 0.51 -19.48
N ARG A 28 5.09 1.39 -19.97
CA ARG A 28 6.33 0.99 -20.66
C ARG A 28 7.32 0.21 -19.78
N ASN A 29 7.17 0.26 -18.46
CA ASN A 29 8.01 -0.41 -17.46
C ASN A 29 7.40 -1.72 -16.95
N PHE A 30 6.41 -2.28 -17.66
CA PHE A 30 5.82 -3.57 -17.31
C PHE A 30 6.88 -4.68 -17.33
N VAL A 31 7.09 -5.33 -16.18
CA VAL A 31 7.86 -6.56 -16.08
C VAL A 31 6.89 -7.71 -16.09
N ASN A 32 7.08 -8.57 -17.07
CA ASN A 32 6.30 -9.76 -17.22
C ASN A 32 6.81 -10.86 -16.28
N VAL A 33 5.99 -11.29 -15.33
CA VAL A 33 6.33 -12.34 -14.38
C VAL A 33 5.49 -13.58 -14.72
N PRO A 34 6.08 -14.69 -15.18
CA PRO A 34 5.34 -15.91 -15.48
C PRO A 34 4.86 -16.61 -14.19
N PRO A 35 3.70 -17.31 -14.21
CA PRO A 35 3.26 -18.13 -13.08
C PRO A 35 4.22 -19.28 -12.79
N PRO A 36 4.25 -19.79 -11.54
CA PRO A 36 5.00 -20.98 -11.17
C PRO A 36 4.54 -22.20 -11.97
N GLN A 37 5.46 -23.14 -12.22
CA GLN A 37 5.12 -24.42 -12.82
C GLN A 37 4.61 -25.38 -11.73
N GLY A 38 3.49 -26.04 -11.97
CA GLY A 38 2.91 -27.05 -11.07
C GLY A 38 1.38 -27.02 -11.02
N ASP A 39 0.81 -28.06 -10.41
CA ASP A 39 -0.64 -28.18 -10.21
C ASP A 39 -1.16 -27.16 -9.19
N GLY A 40 -2.36 -26.64 -9.41
CA GLY A 40 -3.02 -25.64 -8.56
C GLY A 40 -3.38 -24.36 -9.30
N PHE A 41 -4.24 -23.54 -8.69
CA PHE A 41 -4.58 -22.23 -9.23
C PHE A 41 -3.57 -21.21 -8.73
N HIS A 42 -2.88 -20.52 -9.65
CA HIS A 42 -1.88 -19.51 -9.31
C HIS A 42 -2.47 -18.11 -9.48
N VAL A 43 -2.33 -17.28 -8.46
CA VAL A 43 -2.86 -15.93 -8.39
C VAL A 43 -1.70 -14.95 -8.14
N TRP A 44 -1.76 -13.78 -8.77
CA TRP A 44 -0.75 -12.72 -8.65
C TRP A 44 -1.29 -11.58 -7.78
N ASP A 45 -0.64 -11.26 -6.65
CA ASP A 45 -1.07 -10.16 -5.76
C ASP A 45 -0.47 -8.79 -6.13
N GLY A 46 0.24 -8.70 -7.26
CA GLY A 46 1.02 -7.52 -7.64
C GLY A 46 2.47 -7.53 -7.18
N ARG A 47 2.87 -8.45 -6.29
CA ARG A 47 4.22 -8.57 -5.72
C ARG A 47 4.80 -9.99 -5.86
N LYS A 48 3.99 -11.03 -5.72
CA LYS A 48 4.37 -12.45 -5.77
C LYS A 48 3.21 -13.32 -6.27
N TRP A 49 3.56 -14.54 -6.68
CA TRP A 49 2.61 -15.60 -6.96
C TRP A 49 2.22 -16.35 -5.69
N PHE A 50 0.96 -16.71 -5.56
CA PHE A 50 0.45 -17.61 -4.53
C PHE A 50 -0.44 -18.70 -5.14
N THR A 51 -0.39 -19.90 -4.58
CA THR A 51 -1.15 -21.06 -5.04
C THR A 51 -2.36 -21.25 -4.13
N VAL A 52 -3.54 -21.37 -4.74
CA VAL A 52 -4.81 -21.62 -4.04
C VAL A 52 -5.40 -22.96 -4.46
N SER A 53 -6.08 -23.64 -3.52
CA SER A 53 -6.66 -24.97 -3.71
C SER A 53 -7.96 -24.95 -4.52
N GLU A 54 -8.61 -23.80 -4.60
CA GLU A 54 -9.89 -23.61 -5.30
C GLU A 54 -9.84 -22.32 -6.11
N TYR A 55 -10.58 -22.27 -7.23
CA TYR A 55 -10.68 -21.07 -8.05
C TYR A 55 -11.22 -19.92 -7.20
N PRO A 56 -10.53 -18.76 -7.12
CA PRO A 56 -11.08 -17.64 -6.38
C PRO A 56 -12.43 -17.27 -6.96
N ASP A 57 -13.46 -17.11 -6.11
CA ASP A 57 -14.66 -16.43 -6.53
C ASP A 57 -14.24 -15.05 -7.08
N PRO A 58 -14.55 -14.69 -8.34
CA PRO A 58 -14.20 -13.38 -8.89
C PRO A 58 -14.86 -12.20 -8.16
N ASN A 59 -15.73 -12.48 -7.18
CA ASN A 59 -16.31 -11.52 -6.24
C ASN A 59 -15.73 -11.57 -4.82
N LEU A 60 -14.89 -12.56 -4.49
CA LEU A 60 -14.06 -12.50 -3.28
C LEU A 60 -12.87 -11.59 -3.61
N ALA A 61 -12.99 -10.31 -3.25
CA ALA A 61 -11.82 -9.47 -3.11
C ALA A 61 -10.89 -10.19 -2.13
N TYR A 62 -9.72 -10.64 -2.60
CA TYR A 62 -8.65 -11.00 -1.68
C TYR A 62 -8.37 -9.72 -0.89
N GLU A 63 -8.77 -9.68 0.38
CA GLU A 63 -8.36 -8.60 1.28
C GLU A 63 -6.84 -8.59 1.26
N SER A 64 -6.25 -7.63 0.57
CA SER A 64 -4.80 -7.50 0.53
C SER A 64 -4.37 -7.30 1.97
N GLU A 65 -3.55 -8.19 2.52
CA GLU A 65 -3.04 -8.02 3.88
C GLU A 65 -2.44 -6.62 4.00
N SER A 66 -3.05 -5.81 4.88
CA SER A 66 -2.65 -4.44 5.11
C SER A 66 -1.16 -4.35 5.37
N VAL A 67 -0.48 -3.42 4.70
CA VAL A 67 0.97 -3.32 4.80
C VAL A 67 1.37 -2.99 6.23
N ARG A 68 2.33 -3.74 6.78
CA ARG A 68 2.89 -3.51 8.12
C ARG A 68 4.37 -3.19 8.02
N TRP A 69 4.82 -2.20 8.78
CA TRP A 69 6.21 -1.77 8.83
C TRP A 69 6.76 -1.86 10.24
N PRO A 70 7.99 -2.36 10.44
CA PRO A 70 8.74 -2.04 11.64
C PRO A 70 8.81 -0.52 11.82
N LEU A 71 8.68 -0.03 13.06
CA LEU A 71 8.68 1.41 13.35
C LEU A 71 9.87 2.15 12.71
N LYS A 72 11.06 1.55 12.75
CA LYS A 72 12.27 2.11 12.15
C LYS A 72 12.08 2.38 10.65
N ASP A 73 11.51 1.43 9.92
CA ASP A 73 11.30 1.52 8.48
C ASP A 73 10.23 2.57 8.16
N PHE A 74 9.16 2.61 8.95
CA PHE A 74 8.14 3.66 8.84
C PHE A 74 8.75 5.05 9.02
N ARG A 75 9.56 5.25 10.07
CA ARG A 75 10.25 6.53 10.30
C ARG A 75 11.21 6.90 9.17
N MET A 76 11.77 5.95 8.42
CA MET A 76 12.63 6.25 7.28
C MET A 76 11.88 6.80 6.06
N ARG A 77 10.55 6.69 6.02
CA ARG A 77 9.71 7.24 4.94
C ARG A 77 9.55 8.75 5.01
N PHE A 78 9.81 9.35 6.18
CA PHE A 78 9.89 10.80 6.36
C PHE A 78 11.28 11.30 5.99
N THR A 79 11.33 12.43 5.30
CA THR A 79 12.56 13.17 5.04
C THR A 79 13.12 13.78 6.34
N PRO A 80 14.42 14.13 6.40
CA PRO A 80 14.98 14.81 7.57
C PRO A 80 14.25 16.11 7.92
N ASN A 81 13.87 16.91 6.92
CA ASN A 81 13.16 18.18 7.16
C ASN A 81 11.76 17.96 7.72
N GLU A 82 11.03 16.96 7.22
CA GLU A 82 9.70 16.60 7.75
C GLU A 82 9.79 16.13 9.20
N LYS A 83 10.84 15.38 9.55
CA LYS A 83 11.09 14.97 10.95
C LYS A 83 11.34 16.19 11.83
N ILE A 84 12.22 17.10 11.40
CA ILE A 84 12.51 18.32 12.17
C ILE A 84 11.23 19.14 12.36
N ALA A 85 10.45 19.35 11.30
CA ALA A 85 9.20 20.09 11.37
C ALA A 85 8.17 19.42 12.31
N LEU A 86 8.05 18.08 12.28
CA LEU A 86 7.22 17.32 13.22
C LEU A 86 7.64 17.55 14.67
N TYR A 87 8.93 17.44 14.96
CA TYR A 87 9.46 17.63 16.32
C TYR A 87 9.32 19.08 16.79
N GLN A 88 9.58 20.06 15.94
CA GLN A 88 9.37 21.48 16.26
C GLN A 88 7.89 21.78 16.53
N ALA A 89 6.98 21.22 15.72
CA ALA A 89 5.55 21.41 15.93
C ALA A 89 5.08 20.74 17.23
N ALA A 90 5.66 19.62 17.63
CA ALA A 90 5.36 18.94 18.89
C ALA A 90 5.73 19.76 20.15
N GLU A 91 6.62 20.75 20.04
CA GLU A 91 6.95 21.64 21.15
C GLU A 91 5.78 22.57 21.53
N THR A 92 4.90 22.87 20.57
CA THR A 92 3.79 23.82 20.75
C THR A 92 2.41 23.19 20.54
N ASN A 93 2.34 22.03 19.88
CA ASN A 93 1.10 21.32 19.60
C ASN A 93 1.09 19.96 20.31
N ILE A 94 0.28 19.87 21.36
CA ILE A 94 0.15 18.66 22.19
C ILE A 94 -0.34 17.44 21.38
N MET A 95 -1.20 17.64 20.37
CA MET A 95 -1.73 16.54 19.57
C MET A 95 -0.65 15.91 18.69
N ILE A 96 0.27 16.72 18.14
CA ILE A 96 1.43 16.20 17.40
C ILE A 96 2.36 15.45 18.34
N LYS A 97 2.58 15.98 19.55
CA LYS A 97 3.40 15.32 20.56
C LYS A 97 2.84 13.94 20.92
N VAL A 98 1.54 13.86 21.21
CA VAL A 98 0.85 12.59 21.48
C VAL A 98 1.02 11.62 20.31
N PHE A 99 0.80 12.08 19.07
CA PHE A 99 1.00 11.24 17.89
C PHE A 99 2.43 10.69 17.77
N ILE A 100 3.46 11.50 18.03
CA ILE A 100 4.86 11.06 18.00
C ILE A 100 5.15 10.07 19.13
N ASP A 101 4.61 10.29 20.32
CA ASP A 101 4.79 9.44 21.49
C ASP A 101 4.11 8.07 21.28
N ASP A 102 2.88 8.05 20.76
CA ASP A 102 2.14 6.81 20.43
C ASP A 102 2.85 6.02 19.31
N LEU A 103 3.35 6.73 18.30
CA LEU A 103 4.14 6.12 17.25
C LEU A 103 5.43 5.50 17.80
N ALA A 104 6.09 6.15 18.77
CA ALA A 104 7.28 5.63 19.42
C ALA A 104 7.01 4.43 20.35
N ALA A 105 5.80 4.33 20.90
CA ALA A 105 5.36 3.20 21.73
C ALA A 105 5.01 1.94 20.91
N THR A 106 4.82 2.08 19.60
CA THR A 106 4.35 1.01 18.73
C THR A 106 5.50 0.34 17.96
N PRO A 107 5.78 -0.96 18.13
CA PRO A 107 6.88 -1.63 17.45
C PRO A 107 6.63 -1.85 15.95
N VAL A 108 5.37 -2.01 15.56
CA VAL A 108 4.93 -2.28 14.18
C VAL A 108 3.77 -1.37 13.81
N VAL A 109 3.94 -0.59 12.75
CA VAL A 109 2.96 0.35 12.21
C VAL A 109 2.17 -0.34 11.11
N ALA A 110 0.84 -0.33 11.21
CA ALA A 110 -0.04 -0.89 10.19
C ALA A 110 -0.66 0.22 9.32
N GLN A 111 -0.65 0.04 8.01
CA GLN A 111 -1.16 1.01 7.04
C GLN A 111 -2.66 1.33 7.23
N ASP A 112 -3.43 0.32 7.61
CA ASP A 112 -4.87 0.38 7.84
C ASP A 112 -5.23 0.82 9.25
N ASP A 113 -4.23 1.10 10.11
CA ASP A 113 -4.48 1.58 11.45
C ASP A 113 -5.21 2.94 11.39
N PRO A 114 -6.46 3.02 11.89
CA PRO A 114 -7.24 4.24 11.84
C PRO A 114 -6.60 5.37 12.64
N ASP A 115 -5.87 5.08 13.71
CA ASP A 115 -5.27 6.11 14.55
C ASP A 115 -3.96 6.64 13.95
N LEU A 116 -3.20 5.77 13.26
CA LEU A 116 -2.11 6.22 12.38
C LEU A 116 -2.64 7.18 11.31
N ASN A 117 -3.70 6.78 10.61
CA ASN A 117 -4.27 7.56 9.52
C ASN A 117 -4.81 8.92 9.99
N LYS A 118 -5.46 8.97 11.16
CA LYS A 118 -5.87 10.23 11.80
C LYS A 118 -4.67 11.09 12.19
N GLY A 119 -3.63 10.50 12.78
CA GLY A 119 -2.41 11.20 13.14
C GLY A 119 -1.74 11.84 11.92
N VAL A 120 -1.60 11.09 10.83
CA VAL A 120 -1.06 11.59 9.56
C VAL A 120 -1.96 12.66 8.95
N ALA A 121 -3.29 12.49 8.97
CA ALA A 121 -4.24 13.50 8.52
C ALA A 121 -4.11 14.80 9.31
N TYR A 122 -3.90 14.71 10.62
CA TYR A 122 -3.65 15.87 11.47
C TYR A 122 -2.34 16.58 11.10
N VAL A 123 -1.25 15.83 10.89
CA VAL A 123 0.03 16.38 10.44
C VAL A 123 -0.10 17.13 9.10
N VAL A 124 -0.93 16.61 8.17
CA VAL A 124 -1.27 17.31 6.92
C VAL A 124 -2.09 18.57 7.17
N ALA A 125 -3.10 18.52 8.03
CA ALA A 125 -3.94 19.66 8.37
C ALA A 125 -3.14 20.80 9.03
N GLN A 126 -2.06 20.46 9.75
CA GLN A 126 -1.11 21.43 10.31
C GLN A 126 -0.10 21.96 9.27
N GLY A 127 -0.15 21.49 8.03
CA GLY A 127 0.73 21.93 6.93
C GLY A 127 2.18 21.43 7.05
N ILE A 128 2.44 20.45 7.91
CA ILE A 128 3.80 19.91 8.15
C ILE A 128 4.24 19.03 6.99
N ILE A 129 3.30 18.27 6.42
CA ILE A 129 3.49 17.51 5.19
C ILE A 129 2.30 17.78 4.25
N THR A 130 2.50 17.55 2.96
CA THR A 130 1.41 17.62 1.97
C THR A 130 0.61 16.31 1.91
N ILE A 131 -0.60 16.35 1.34
CA ILE A 131 -1.40 15.14 1.07
C ILE A 131 -0.61 14.14 0.22
N GLU A 132 0.11 14.60 -0.81
CA GLU A 132 0.94 13.73 -1.64
C GLU A 132 2.06 13.04 -0.86
N ARG A 133 2.64 13.73 0.13
CA ARG A 133 3.63 13.14 1.02
C ARG A 133 3.00 12.12 1.97
N ALA A 134 1.82 12.42 2.51
CA ALA A 134 1.07 11.45 3.32
C ALA A 134 0.78 10.16 2.54
N ARG A 135 0.30 10.26 1.29
CA ARG A 135 0.09 9.10 0.41
C ARG A 135 1.35 8.25 0.22
N LYS A 136 2.50 8.90 0.00
CA LYS A 136 3.80 8.21 -0.13
C LYS A 136 4.26 7.57 1.18
N ILE A 137 4.08 8.25 2.31
CA ILE A 137 4.47 7.73 3.64
C ILE A 137 3.61 6.52 3.99
N LEU A 138 2.30 6.59 3.75
CA LEU A 138 1.35 5.53 4.04
C LEU A 138 1.31 4.46 2.95
N ASP A 139 2.07 4.56 1.85
CA ASP A 139 1.91 3.67 0.68
C ASP A 139 0.45 3.54 0.20
N ASN A 140 -0.35 4.60 0.42
CA ASN A 140 -1.79 4.60 0.20
C ASN A 140 -2.15 5.72 -0.78
N PRO A 141 -2.39 5.42 -2.07
CA PRO A 141 -2.75 6.43 -3.07
C PRO A 141 -4.12 7.06 -2.84
N GLU A 142 -5.02 6.37 -2.11
CA GLU A 142 -6.40 6.80 -1.84
C GLU A 142 -6.52 7.65 -0.56
N PHE A 143 -5.43 7.82 0.19
CA PHE A 143 -5.43 8.64 1.40
C PHE A 143 -5.97 10.06 1.10
N SER A 144 -6.90 10.48 1.95
CA SER A 144 -7.63 11.74 1.90
C SER A 144 -7.94 12.24 3.32
N LEU A 145 -8.34 13.52 3.44
CA LEU A 145 -8.63 14.20 4.71
C LEU A 145 -10.12 14.14 5.05
#